data_AF-A0A0G1T3K8-F1
#
_entry.id   AF-A0A0G1T3K8-F1
#
_cell.length_a   1.000
_cell.length_b   1.000
_cell.length_c   1.000
_cell.angle_alpha   90.00
_cell.angle_beta   90.00
_cell.angle_gamma   90.00
#
_symmetry.space_group_name_H-M   'P 1'
#
loop_
_entity.id
_entity.type
_entity.pdbx_description
1 polymer ?
#
loop_
_entity_poly.entity_id
_entity_poly.type
_entity_poly.pdbx_seq_one_letter_code
_entity_poly.pdbx_strand_id
1 'polypeptide(L)'
;MNKIKFASIITAVALATSIGAVAAKPDEKEPKQHFRLPENAVEIEPNVFALGTARDTDGSLVEGYAFVHPKYENGKYGKGSGPKGGGTTCYAFLASGAKWKSVEPYLFNPANTDNFDEATAALQLAAGITEWEKNVSPDIISAGTVTSDPLSAESVTPDGLNEVFFAQLDDTSTIAVTITWGVFGGPPQNRKLVEWDM
;
A
#
# COMPACT_ATOMS: atom_id res chain seq x y z
N MET A 1 -87.83 -14.87 5.11
CA MET A 1 -86.86 -15.08 4.01
C MET A 1 -86.11 -13.78 3.76
N ASN A 2 -84.88 -13.65 4.26
CA ASN A 2 -84.01 -12.55 3.85
C ASN A 2 -82.57 -13.05 3.72
N LYS A 3 -81.95 -12.61 2.64
CA LYS A 3 -80.81 -13.21 1.95
C LYS A 3 -79.47 -12.90 2.65
N ILE A 4 -78.62 -13.92 2.68
CA ILE A 4 -77.19 -13.87 2.98
C ILE A 4 -76.50 -12.88 2.02
N LYS A 5 -75.63 -12.01 2.55
CA LYS A 5 -74.62 -11.29 1.75
C LYS A 5 -73.23 -11.60 2.29
N PHE A 6 -72.40 -12.10 1.39
CA PHE A 6 -71.03 -12.54 1.59
C PHE A 6 -70.05 -11.36 1.71
N ALA A 7 -68.93 -11.69 2.35
CA ALA A 7 -67.79 -10.89 2.72
C ALA A 7 -67.04 -10.18 1.57
N SER A 8 -66.33 -9.11 1.93
CA SER A 8 -65.03 -8.76 1.34
C SER A 8 -64.20 -8.09 2.42
N ILE A 9 -63.26 -8.84 3.00
CA ILE A 9 -62.26 -8.33 3.94
C ILE A 9 -61.06 -7.92 3.10
N ILE A 10 -60.80 -6.62 3.01
CA ILE A 10 -59.57 -6.06 2.46
C ILE A 10 -58.58 -6.00 3.62
N THR A 11 -57.60 -6.90 3.64
CA THR A 11 -56.50 -6.86 4.60
C THR A 11 -55.45 -5.87 4.09
N ALA A 12 -55.44 -4.66 4.65
CA ALA A 12 -54.35 -3.71 4.47
C ALA A 12 -53.17 -4.12 5.37
N VAL A 13 -52.06 -4.55 4.77
CA VAL A 13 -50.79 -4.76 5.47
C VAL A 13 -50.13 -3.39 5.64
N ALA A 14 -50.09 -2.90 6.89
CA ALA A 14 -49.36 -1.69 7.24
C ALA A 14 -47.86 -2.02 7.33
N LEU A 15 -47.07 -1.51 6.39
CA LEU A 15 -45.60 -1.60 6.44
C LEU A 15 -45.09 -0.49 7.37
N ALA A 16 -44.74 -0.86 8.60
CA ALA A 16 -44.14 0.07 9.55
C ALA A 16 -42.65 0.25 9.24
N THR A 17 -42.27 1.41 8.68
CA THR A 17 -40.88 1.82 8.57
C THR A 17 -40.47 2.57 9.83
N SER A 18 -39.80 1.86 10.75
CA SER A 18 -39.10 2.52 11.87
C SER A 18 -37.81 3.14 11.35
N ILE A 19 -37.82 4.44 11.07
CA ILE A 19 -36.60 5.20 10.82
C ILE A 19 -36.00 5.50 12.19
N GLY A 20 -35.09 4.64 12.64
CA GLY A 20 -34.26 4.94 13.81
C GLY A 20 -33.35 6.11 13.49
N ALA A 21 -33.42 7.18 14.29
CA ALA A 21 -32.44 8.25 14.22
C ALA A 21 -31.08 7.70 14.68
N VAL A 22 -30.19 7.42 13.73
CA VAL A 22 -28.78 7.17 14.02
C VAL A 22 -28.18 8.52 14.39
N ALA A 23 -27.79 8.69 15.65
CA ALA A 23 -27.00 9.84 16.06
C ALA A 23 -25.63 9.73 15.36
N ALA A 24 -25.44 10.52 14.31
CA ALA A 24 -24.14 10.68 13.67
C ALA A 24 -23.20 11.34 14.69
N LYS A 25 -22.26 10.55 15.21
CA LYS A 25 -21.11 11.07 15.95
C LYS A 25 -20.32 11.96 14.98
N PRO A 26 -19.85 13.15 15.38
CA PRO A 26 -18.95 13.92 14.52
C PRO A 26 -17.74 13.05 14.24
N ASP A 27 -17.47 12.84 12.94
CA ASP A 27 -16.33 12.11 12.43
C ASP A 27 -15.10 13.02 12.63
N GLU A 28 -14.54 13.02 13.84
CA GLU A 28 -13.17 13.45 14.01
C GLU A 28 -12.33 12.44 13.23
N LYS A 29 -11.94 12.83 12.00
CA LYS A 29 -10.96 12.13 11.16
C LYS A 29 -9.60 12.13 11.86
N GLU A 30 -9.50 11.45 12.99
CA GLU A 30 -8.20 11.00 13.46
C GLU A 30 -7.64 10.09 12.35
N PRO A 31 -6.42 10.35 11.87
CA PRO A 31 -5.79 9.45 10.92
C PRO A 31 -5.75 8.08 11.58
N LYS A 32 -6.40 7.10 10.95
CA LYS A 32 -6.46 5.73 11.50
C LYS A 32 -5.07 5.09 11.57
N GLN A 33 -4.09 5.68 10.88
CA GLN A 33 -2.76 5.15 10.62
C GLN A 33 -1.74 6.25 10.83
N HIS A 34 -0.70 5.97 11.61
CA HIS A 34 0.37 6.90 11.94
C HIS A 34 1.70 6.20 11.73
N PHE A 35 2.63 6.83 11.02
CA PHE A 35 3.95 6.29 10.77
C PHE A 35 5.04 7.20 11.34
N ARG A 36 5.99 6.56 12.04
CA ARG A 36 7.23 7.16 12.52
C ARG A 36 8.37 6.20 12.22
N LEU A 37 9.48 6.73 11.71
CA LEU A 37 10.72 5.95 11.60
C LEU A 37 11.15 5.41 12.98
N PRO A 38 11.51 4.13 13.11
CA PRO A 38 12.00 3.57 14.36
C PRO A 38 13.21 4.32 14.91
N GLU A 39 13.33 4.41 16.23
CA GLU A 39 14.43 5.13 16.88
C GLU A 39 15.80 4.49 16.63
N ASN A 40 15.81 3.19 16.31
CA ASN A 40 17.01 2.44 15.94
C ASN A 40 17.34 2.49 14.43
N ALA A 41 16.54 3.20 13.62
CA ALA A 41 16.81 3.36 12.21
C ALA A 41 18.06 4.22 11.99
N VAL A 42 18.98 3.76 11.14
CA VAL A 42 20.25 4.44 10.86
C VAL A 42 20.26 4.91 9.42
N GLU A 43 20.39 6.22 9.20
CA GLU A 43 20.56 6.75 7.83
C GLU A 43 21.92 6.28 7.26
N ILE A 44 21.86 5.58 6.13
CA ILE A 44 23.06 5.03 5.46
C ILE A 44 23.38 5.74 4.15
N GLU A 45 22.38 6.36 3.54
CA GLU A 45 22.45 7.22 2.37
C GLU A 45 21.35 8.29 2.51
N PRO A 46 21.43 9.44 1.82
CA PRO A 46 20.41 10.48 1.95
C PRO A 46 18.98 9.97 1.73
N ASN A 47 18.15 10.07 2.77
CA ASN A 47 16.77 9.57 2.82
C ASN A 47 16.61 8.04 2.71
N VAL A 48 17.67 7.26 3.00
CA VAL A 48 17.64 5.79 3.06
C VAL A 48 18.12 5.34 4.43
N PHE A 49 17.23 4.70 5.18
CA PHE A 49 17.46 4.28 6.55
C PHE A 49 17.50 2.76 6.64
N ALA A 50 18.57 2.21 7.21
CA ALA A 50 18.64 0.82 7.59
C ALA A 50 17.82 0.60 8.87
N LEU A 51 16.87 -0.34 8.83
CA LEU A 51 16.01 -0.72 9.96
C LEU A 51 16.62 -1.86 10.79
N GLY A 52 17.62 -2.54 10.24
CA GLY A 52 18.31 -3.66 10.86
C GLY A 52 17.93 -4.99 10.21
N THR A 53 17.94 -6.06 10.99
CA THR A 53 17.62 -7.41 10.53
C THR A 53 16.48 -8.03 11.33
N ALA A 54 15.62 -8.78 10.65
CA ALA A 54 14.48 -9.48 11.24
C ALA A 54 14.40 -10.92 10.73
N ARG A 55 13.59 -11.75 11.39
CA ARG A 55 13.19 -13.05 10.85
C ARG A 55 11.91 -12.90 10.06
N ASP A 56 11.93 -13.37 8.82
CA ASP A 56 10.74 -13.52 7.98
C ASP A 56 9.82 -14.63 8.53
N THR A 57 8.57 -14.66 8.05
CA THR A 57 7.55 -15.66 8.34
C THR A 57 8.02 -17.10 8.06
N ASP A 58 8.93 -17.29 7.10
CA ASP A 58 9.58 -18.58 6.78
C ASP A 58 10.79 -18.91 7.68
N GLY A 59 11.16 -18.00 8.58
CA GLY A 59 12.29 -18.11 9.52
C GLY A 59 13.63 -17.60 8.97
N SER A 60 13.70 -17.20 7.70
CA SER A 60 14.89 -16.62 7.07
C SER A 60 15.28 -15.29 7.71
N LEU A 61 16.59 -15.01 7.76
CA LEU A 61 17.07 -13.70 8.18
C LEU A 61 17.02 -12.73 7.00
N VAL A 62 16.36 -11.59 7.19
CA VAL A 62 16.20 -10.53 6.20
C VAL A 62 16.67 -9.18 6.75
N GLU A 63 16.99 -8.27 5.85
CA GLU A 63 17.42 -6.90 6.13
C GLU A 63 16.28 -5.94 5.79
N GLY A 64 16.08 -4.90 6.60
CA GLY A 64 15.03 -3.90 6.41
C GLY A 64 15.59 -2.53 6.03
N TYR A 65 14.94 -1.87 5.08
CA TYR A 65 15.27 -0.49 4.68
C TYR A 65 14.00 0.34 4.55
N ALA A 66 14.05 1.59 5.04
CA ALA A 66 13.03 2.60 4.78
C ALA A 66 13.58 3.67 3.83
N PHE A 67 12.87 3.89 2.72
CA PHE A 67 13.11 4.96 1.75
C PHE A 67 12.16 6.11 2.06
N VAL A 68 12.70 7.22 2.54
CA VAL A 68 11.93 8.43 2.82
C VAL A 68 11.84 9.26 1.54
N HIS A 69 10.63 9.60 1.12
CA HIS A 69 10.40 10.44 -0.05
C HIS A 69 10.08 11.86 0.43
N PRO A 70 11.06 12.79 0.38
CA PRO A 70 10.81 14.14 0.84
C PRO A 70 9.99 14.95 -0.17
N LYS A 71 9.31 15.95 0.35
CA LYS A 71 8.57 16.98 -0.37
C LYS A 71 9.56 17.91 -1.08
N TYR A 72 9.84 17.65 -2.34
CA TYR A 72 10.62 18.59 -3.17
C TYR A 72 9.71 19.67 -3.77
N GLU A 73 10.13 20.95 -3.73
CA GLU A 73 9.45 22.08 -4.41
C GLU A 73 9.61 22.01 -5.94
N ASN A 74 9.08 20.96 -6.57
CA ASN A 74 9.33 20.51 -7.95
C ASN A 74 10.59 19.63 -8.05
N GLY A 75 10.38 18.35 -8.37
CA GLY A 75 11.41 17.34 -8.56
C GLY A 75 12.41 17.74 -9.65
N LYS A 76 13.47 18.44 -9.27
CA LYS A 76 14.70 18.44 -10.05
C LYS A 76 15.29 17.06 -9.87
N TYR A 77 14.99 16.16 -10.81
CA TYR A 77 15.74 14.92 -10.95
C TYR A 77 17.22 15.28 -10.94
N GLY A 78 17.94 14.83 -9.92
CA GLY A 78 19.39 14.97 -9.87
C GLY A 78 19.96 14.46 -11.18
N LYS A 79 21.03 15.08 -11.67
CA LYS A 79 21.81 14.54 -12.80
C LYS A 79 22.43 13.21 -12.34
N GLY A 80 21.64 12.14 -12.39
CA GLY A 80 22.17 10.78 -12.24
C GLY A 80 23.30 10.62 -13.24
N SER A 81 24.45 10.12 -12.78
CA SER A 81 25.48 9.67 -13.70
C SER A 81 24.83 8.60 -14.58
N GLY A 82 24.67 8.91 -15.87
CA GLY A 82 24.10 7.97 -16.83
C GLY A 82 24.79 6.62 -16.75
N PRO A 83 24.12 5.54 -17.15
CA PRO A 83 24.67 4.19 -17.05
C PRO A 83 26.09 4.14 -17.64
N LYS A 84 27.04 3.56 -16.90
CA LYS A 84 28.40 3.29 -17.39
C LYS A 84 28.34 2.19 -18.45
N GLY A 85 27.92 2.53 -19.66
CA GLY A 85 27.83 1.61 -20.79
C GLY A 85 27.21 2.31 -21.99
N GLY A 86 28.01 2.57 -23.03
CA GLY A 86 27.62 3.28 -24.26
C GLY A 86 26.70 2.48 -25.17
N GLY A 87 25.55 2.03 -24.64
CA GLY A 87 24.44 1.46 -25.41
C GLY A 87 23.37 2.50 -25.75
N THR A 88 22.45 2.15 -26.66
CA THR A 88 21.29 2.98 -27.03
C THR A 88 20.18 2.99 -25.96
N THR A 89 20.38 2.31 -24.83
CA THR A 89 19.41 2.21 -23.73
C THR A 89 19.81 3.13 -22.57
N CYS A 90 18.84 3.84 -21.99
CA CYS A 90 19.05 4.69 -20.82
C CYS A 90 19.06 3.91 -19.48
N TYR A 91 19.20 2.59 -19.54
CA TYR A 91 19.19 1.70 -18.38
C TYR A 91 20.26 0.60 -18.53
N ALA A 92 20.64 0.02 -17.39
CA ALA A 92 21.46 -1.18 -17.31
C ALA A 92 20.83 -2.12 -16.26
N PHE A 93 21.01 -3.43 -16.42
CA PHE A 93 20.59 -4.39 -15.40
C PHE A 93 21.52 -4.34 -14.19
N LEU A 94 20.94 -4.45 -12.99
CA LEU A 94 21.68 -4.41 -11.73
C LEU A 94 22.70 -5.55 -11.61
N ALA A 95 22.28 -6.77 -11.92
CA ALA A 95 23.14 -7.96 -11.97
C ALA A 95 22.45 -9.10 -12.73
N SER A 96 23.22 -10.08 -13.20
CA SER A 96 22.66 -11.32 -13.74
C SER A 96 21.85 -12.03 -12.66
N GLY A 97 20.58 -12.33 -12.94
CA GLY A 97 19.68 -13.00 -12.02
C GLY A 97 19.06 -12.10 -10.95
N ALA A 98 19.40 -10.81 -10.85
CA ALA A 98 18.71 -9.87 -9.97
C ALA A 98 17.38 -9.44 -10.60
N LYS A 99 16.30 -10.08 -10.17
CA LYS A 99 14.92 -9.83 -10.61
C LYS A 99 13.94 -10.35 -9.56
N TRP A 100 12.71 -9.86 -9.61
CA TRP A 100 11.57 -10.44 -8.89
C TRP A 100 11.45 -11.94 -9.19
N LYS A 101 11.20 -12.73 -8.15
CA LYS A 101 11.20 -14.20 -8.22
C LYS A 101 9.79 -14.79 -8.18
N SER A 102 8.86 -14.05 -7.63
CA SER A 102 7.46 -14.40 -7.39
C SER A 102 6.57 -13.22 -7.78
N VAL A 103 5.29 -13.52 -7.96
CA VAL A 103 4.24 -12.50 -7.98
C VAL A 103 3.99 -12.07 -6.54
N GLU A 104 3.82 -10.78 -6.31
CA GLU A 104 3.75 -10.14 -5.01
C GLU A 104 2.54 -9.20 -4.95
N PRO A 105 1.33 -9.75 -4.72
CA PRO A 105 0.11 -8.97 -4.56
C PRO A 105 0.17 -8.10 -3.31
N TYR A 106 -0.72 -7.10 -3.27
CA TYR A 106 -0.75 -6.10 -2.21
C TYR A 106 -2.17 -5.86 -1.67
N LEU A 107 -2.24 -5.37 -0.43
CA LEU A 107 -3.43 -4.78 0.16
C LEU A 107 -3.37 -3.26 0.02
N PHE A 108 -4.51 -2.63 -0.25
CA PHE A 108 -4.60 -1.18 -0.32
C PHE A 108 -5.72 -0.65 0.56
N ASN A 109 -5.38 0.22 1.51
CA ASN A 109 -6.34 1.01 2.25
C ASN A 109 -6.35 2.46 1.74
N PRO A 110 -7.39 2.90 1.01
CA PRO A 110 -7.45 4.23 0.42
C PRO A 110 -7.86 5.34 1.41
N ALA A 111 -8.23 4.99 2.65
CA ALA A 111 -8.74 5.94 3.62
C ALA A 111 -7.69 7.02 3.92
N ASN A 112 -8.06 8.29 3.75
CA ASN A 112 -7.15 9.41 3.89
C ASN A 112 -7.83 10.63 4.56
N THR A 113 -7.01 11.50 5.16
CA THR A 113 -7.47 12.72 5.84
C THR A 113 -7.65 13.91 4.89
N ASP A 114 -7.08 13.86 3.69
CA ASP A 114 -7.02 14.99 2.73
C ASP A 114 -8.25 15.15 1.82
N ASN A 115 -9.35 14.46 2.14
CA ASN A 115 -10.58 14.43 1.32
C ASN A 115 -10.33 14.02 -0.14
N PHE A 116 -9.27 13.27 -0.39
CA PHE A 116 -9.02 12.67 -1.69
C PHE A 116 -9.96 11.48 -1.90
N ASP A 117 -10.56 11.40 -3.08
CA ASP A 117 -11.55 10.36 -3.37
C ASP A 117 -10.90 8.97 -3.38
N GLU A 118 -11.36 8.11 -2.47
CA GLU A 118 -10.79 6.77 -2.23
C GLU A 118 -10.87 5.87 -3.47
N ALA A 119 -11.97 5.96 -4.22
CA ALA A 119 -12.15 5.20 -5.46
C ALA A 119 -11.18 5.68 -6.55
N THR A 120 -10.97 6.98 -6.66
CA THR A 120 -9.96 7.58 -7.54
C THR A 120 -8.56 7.13 -7.15
N ALA A 121 -8.22 7.10 -5.85
CA ALA A 121 -6.94 6.60 -5.38
C ALA A 121 -6.70 5.14 -5.82
N ALA A 122 -7.67 4.27 -5.60
CA ALA A 122 -7.58 2.85 -5.98
C ALA A 122 -7.44 2.68 -7.50
N LEU A 123 -8.20 3.46 -8.28
CA LEU A 123 -8.12 3.42 -9.74
C LEU A 123 -6.76 3.90 -10.26
N GLN A 124 -6.19 4.97 -9.69
CA GLN A 124 -4.90 5.50 -10.10
C GLN A 124 -3.76 4.52 -9.79
N LEU A 125 -3.77 3.91 -8.60
CA LEU A 125 -2.79 2.90 -8.22
C LEU A 125 -2.86 1.68 -9.16
N ALA A 126 -4.06 1.14 -9.37
CA ALA A 126 -4.27 0.01 -10.27
C ALA A 126 -3.86 0.33 -11.73
N ALA A 127 -4.15 1.54 -12.21
CA ALA A 127 -3.74 1.99 -13.54
C ALA A 127 -2.21 2.10 -13.68
N GLY A 128 -1.53 2.62 -12.66
CA GLY A 128 -0.06 2.70 -12.63
C GLY A 128 0.60 1.32 -12.67
N ILE A 129 0.11 0.38 -11.86
CA ILE A 129 0.58 -1.01 -11.86
C ILE A 129 0.32 -1.67 -13.23
N THR A 130 -0.90 -1.54 -13.75
CA THR A 130 -1.27 -2.10 -15.07
C THR A 130 -0.35 -1.55 -16.17
N GLU A 131 -0.02 -0.26 -16.15
CA GLU A 131 0.88 0.34 -17.14
C GLU A 131 2.30 -0.21 -17.02
N TRP A 132 2.80 -0.38 -15.80
CA TRP A 132 4.11 -0.98 -15.57
C TRP A 132 4.15 -2.45 -16.03
N GLU A 133 3.10 -3.22 -15.74
CA GLU A 133 2.98 -4.63 -16.08
C GLU A 133 2.87 -4.92 -17.58
N LYS A 134 2.39 -3.98 -18.41
CA LYS A 134 2.45 -4.09 -19.87
C LYS A 134 3.88 -4.31 -20.42
N ASN A 135 4.89 -3.87 -19.65
CA ASN A 135 6.29 -3.88 -20.07
C ASN A 135 7.11 -4.99 -19.41
N VAL A 136 6.48 -5.86 -18.60
CA VAL A 136 7.14 -6.99 -17.95
C VAL A 136 6.34 -8.28 -18.18
N SER A 137 7.01 -9.44 -18.12
CA SER A 137 6.35 -10.74 -18.16
C SER A 137 7.19 -11.77 -17.39
N PRO A 138 6.60 -12.54 -16.47
CA PRO A 138 5.21 -12.46 -16.01
C PRO A 138 4.92 -11.16 -15.24
N ASP A 139 3.65 -10.94 -14.88
CA ASP A 139 3.23 -9.93 -13.91
C ASP A 139 4.03 -10.09 -12.61
N ILE A 140 4.30 -8.98 -11.93
CA ILE A 140 5.14 -8.95 -10.72
C ILE A 140 4.31 -8.54 -9.53
N ILE A 141 3.51 -7.50 -9.63
CA ILE A 141 2.70 -6.99 -8.52
C ILE A 141 1.30 -7.60 -8.60
N SER A 142 0.77 -7.79 -9.81
CA SER A 142 -0.59 -8.26 -10.07
C SER A 142 -1.67 -7.35 -9.46
N ALA A 143 -2.93 -7.70 -9.64
CA ALA A 143 -4.05 -7.01 -9.02
C ALA A 143 -4.00 -7.11 -7.48
N GLY A 144 -4.06 -5.98 -6.80
CA GLY A 144 -4.19 -5.91 -5.34
C GLY A 144 -5.64 -5.99 -4.87
N THR A 145 -5.81 -6.00 -3.55
CA THR A 145 -7.12 -6.04 -2.87
C THR A 145 -7.33 -4.77 -2.06
N VAL A 146 -8.47 -4.10 -2.27
CA VAL A 146 -8.86 -2.94 -1.46
C VAL A 146 -9.45 -3.42 -0.13
N THR A 147 -9.04 -2.81 0.97
CA THR A 147 -9.53 -3.08 2.33
C THR A 147 -9.87 -1.81 3.08
N SER A 148 -10.79 -1.91 4.05
CA SER A 148 -11.09 -0.86 5.02
C SER A 148 -10.37 -1.04 6.36
N ASP A 149 -9.74 -2.20 6.55
CA ASP A 149 -9.04 -2.54 7.78
C ASP A 149 -7.78 -1.67 7.93
N PRO A 150 -7.45 -1.18 9.13
CA PRO A 150 -6.22 -0.45 9.35
C PRO A 150 -5.00 -1.33 9.01
N LEU A 151 -4.10 -0.80 8.19
CA LEU A 151 -2.79 -1.34 7.83
C LEU A 151 -1.69 -0.62 8.62
N SER A 152 -0.48 -1.16 8.66
CA SER A 152 0.63 -0.62 9.46
C SER A 152 1.96 -0.96 8.82
N ALA A 153 2.80 0.04 8.57
CA ALA A 153 4.08 -0.19 7.93
C ALA A 153 5.00 -0.91 8.92
N GLU A 154 5.40 -2.13 8.57
CA GLU A 154 6.05 -3.06 9.49
C GLU A 154 7.55 -2.78 9.58
N SER A 155 7.87 -1.75 10.34
CA SER A 155 9.24 -1.22 10.45
C SER A 155 10.18 -2.01 11.37
N VAL A 156 9.69 -3.09 11.99
CA VAL A 156 10.47 -3.93 12.94
C VAL A 156 10.65 -5.37 12.43
N THR A 157 9.58 -5.99 11.93
CA THR A 157 9.60 -7.37 11.41
C THR A 157 8.56 -7.53 10.31
N PRO A 158 8.87 -8.22 9.20
CA PRO A 158 7.89 -8.48 8.15
C PRO A 158 6.73 -9.36 8.64
N ASP A 159 5.55 -9.18 8.07
CA ASP A 159 4.31 -9.91 8.40
C ASP A 159 3.79 -10.83 7.27
N GLY A 160 4.42 -10.76 6.09
CA GLY A 160 4.09 -11.51 4.89
C GLY A 160 3.08 -10.81 3.97
N LEU A 161 2.76 -9.54 4.20
CA LEU A 161 1.83 -8.75 3.41
C LEU A 161 2.56 -7.57 2.77
N ASN A 162 2.26 -7.30 1.51
CA ASN A 162 2.64 -6.01 0.93
C ASN A 162 1.48 -5.04 1.11
N GLU A 163 1.75 -3.87 1.64
CA GLU A 163 0.71 -2.90 1.98
C GLU A 163 0.91 -1.55 1.29
N VAL A 164 -0.21 -0.93 0.91
CA VAL A 164 -0.25 0.47 0.49
C VAL A 164 -1.32 1.17 1.30
N PHE A 165 -1.01 2.30 1.92
CA PHE A 165 -2.00 3.06 2.68
C PHE A 165 -1.60 4.52 2.93
N PHE A 166 -2.54 5.33 3.38
CA PHE A 166 -2.27 6.71 3.76
C PHE A 166 -2.12 6.82 5.28
N ALA A 167 -0.95 7.27 5.71
CA ALA A 167 -0.66 7.53 7.12
C ALA A 167 -0.40 9.00 7.39
N GLN A 168 -0.67 9.43 8.62
CA GLN A 168 -0.04 10.64 9.14
C GLN A 168 1.45 10.37 9.36
N LEU A 169 2.28 11.27 8.84
CA LEU A 169 3.73 11.26 9.02
C LEU A 169 4.13 12.32 10.05
N ASP A 170 5.05 11.98 10.95
CA ASP A 170 5.59 12.93 11.94
C ASP A 170 6.34 14.11 11.29
N ASP A 171 6.95 13.87 10.13
CA ASP A 171 7.73 14.87 9.40
C ASP A 171 6.91 15.50 8.25
N THR A 172 6.58 16.79 8.40
CA THR A 172 5.89 17.60 7.38
C THR A 172 6.65 17.77 6.07
N SER A 173 7.94 17.43 6.05
CA SER A 173 8.79 17.46 4.86
C SER A 173 8.82 16.13 4.11
N THR A 174 8.11 15.10 4.56
CA THR A 174 7.99 13.80 3.87
C THR A 174 6.61 13.66 3.22
N ILE A 175 6.57 13.10 2.01
CA ILE A 175 5.32 12.84 1.25
C ILE A 175 4.96 11.37 1.16
N ALA A 176 5.93 10.48 1.34
CA ALA A 176 5.74 9.03 1.38
C ALA A 176 6.95 8.37 2.05
N VAL A 177 6.74 7.16 2.57
CA VAL A 177 7.82 6.27 3.00
C VAL A 177 7.58 4.94 2.34
N THR A 178 8.65 4.24 1.94
CA THR A 178 8.54 2.86 1.49
C THR A 178 9.47 2.00 2.32
N ILE A 179 8.91 1.01 3.00
CA ILE A 179 9.66 -0.01 3.72
C ILE A 179 9.84 -1.20 2.81
N THR A 180 11.02 -1.82 2.89
CA THR A 180 11.34 -3.04 2.17
C THR A 180 12.05 -4.00 3.10
N TRP A 181 11.65 -5.27 3.05
CA TRP A 181 12.37 -6.37 3.68
C TRP A 181 12.92 -7.29 2.59
N GLY A 182 14.14 -7.77 2.76
CA GLY A 182 14.73 -8.65 1.76
C GLY A 182 16.11 -9.19 2.10
N VAL A 183 16.66 -9.93 1.15
CA VAL A 183 18.06 -10.38 1.16
C VAL A 183 18.78 -9.57 0.09
N PHE A 184 19.64 -8.63 0.50
CA PHE A 184 20.32 -7.72 -0.44
C PHE A 184 21.81 -8.03 -0.57
N GLY A 185 22.39 -8.68 0.43
CA GLY A 185 23.77 -9.18 0.42
C GLY A 185 23.98 -10.51 -0.30
N GLY A 186 25.24 -10.96 -0.34
CA GLY A 186 25.61 -12.30 -0.81
C GLY A 186 25.48 -12.51 -2.33
N PRO A 187 25.47 -13.78 -2.79
CA PRO A 187 25.39 -14.10 -4.21
C PRO A 187 24.10 -13.58 -4.85
N PRO A 188 24.15 -12.92 -6.02
CA PRO A 188 22.98 -12.28 -6.66
C PRO A 188 21.76 -13.19 -6.84
N GLN A 189 21.96 -14.49 -7.06
CA GLN A 189 20.86 -15.45 -7.23
C GLN A 189 20.02 -15.68 -5.97
N ASN A 190 20.56 -15.36 -4.79
CA ASN A 190 19.89 -15.51 -3.50
C ASN A 190 19.21 -14.21 -3.05
N ARG A 191 19.46 -13.10 -3.75
CA ARG A 191 18.88 -11.81 -3.41
C ARG A 191 17.42 -11.77 -3.82
N LYS A 192 16.57 -11.30 -2.92
CA LYS A 192 15.12 -11.20 -3.11
C LYS A 192 14.56 -10.06 -2.27
N LEU A 193 13.49 -9.44 -2.74
CA LEU A 193 12.55 -8.78 -1.86
C LEU A 193 11.66 -9.87 -1.25
N VAL A 194 11.25 -9.68 0.00
CA VAL A 194 10.25 -10.55 0.65
C VAL A 194 8.96 -9.80 0.96
N GLU A 195 9.06 -8.49 1.20
CA GLU A 195 7.93 -7.65 1.58
C GLU A 195 8.23 -6.17 1.28
N TRP A 196 7.17 -5.41 1.01
CA TRP A 196 7.22 -3.96 0.93
C TRP A 196 5.93 -3.30 1.39
N ASP A 197 6.07 -2.17 2.08
CA ASP A 197 4.96 -1.32 2.54
C ASP A 197 5.17 0.12 2.08
N MET A 198 4.09 0.81 1.70
CA MET A 198 4.10 2.20 1.25
C MET A 198 3.00 3.05 1.88
#